data_AF-A0A485CGM6-F1
#
_entry.id   AF-A0A485CGM6-F1
#
_cell.length_a   1.000
_cell.length_b   1.000
_cell.length_c   1.000
_cell.angle_alpha   90.00
_cell.angle_beta   90.00
_cell.angle_gamma   90.00
#
_symmetry.space_group_name_H-M   'P 1'
#
loop_
_entity.id
_entity.type
_entity.pdbx_description
1 polymer ?
#
loop_
_entity_poly.entity_id
_entity_poly.type
_entity_poly.pdbx_seq_one_letter_code
_entity_poly.pdbx_strand_id
1 'polypeptide(L)'
;MSVPVLVLTAREGWQDKVEVLSAGADDYVTKPFHIEEVAARMQALLRRNSGLASQVISIPPFQVDLSRRELSINEQPIQADRI
;
A
#
# COMPACT_ATOMS: atom_id res chain seq x y z
N MET A 1 2.21 -12.67 -7.00
CA MET A 1 2.77 -11.40 -6.52
C MET A 1 2.89 -10.47 -7.71
N SER A 2 2.23 -9.30 -7.70
CA SER A 2 2.45 -8.26 -8.71
C SER A 2 3.60 -7.36 -8.25
N VAL A 3 4.54 -7.07 -9.15
CA VAL A 3 5.61 -6.10 -8.91
C VAL A 3 5.02 -4.71 -9.16
N PRO A 4 5.10 -3.75 -8.22
CA PRO A 4 4.58 -2.42 -8.45
C PRO A 4 5.38 -1.69 -9.55
N VAL A 5 4.69 -1.06 -10.49
CA VAL A 5 5.26 -0.36 -11.64
C VAL A 5 4.98 1.14 -11.54
N LEU A 6 6.04 1.94 -11.45
CA LEU A 6 6.00 3.40 -11.54
C LEU A 6 6.60 3.85 -12.88
N VAL A 7 5.83 4.57 -13.69
CA VAL A 7 6.30 5.05 -15.02
C VAL A 7 6.76 6.50 -14.95
N LEU A 8 7.96 6.78 -15.43
CA LEU A 8 8.52 8.14 -15.53
C LEU A 8 8.52 8.59 -17.00
N THR A 9 7.71 9.59 -17.36
CA THR A 9 7.47 9.97 -18.76
C THR A 9 7.64 11.46 -19.01
N ALA A 10 8.03 11.85 -20.22
CA ALA A 10 7.99 13.26 -20.67
C ALA A 10 6.71 13.57 -21.46
N ARG A 11 5.79 12.59 -21.59
CA ARG A 11 4.50 12.80 -22.26
C ARG A 11 3.59 13.62 -21.36
N GLU A 12 3.08 14.71 -21.91
CA GLU A 12 2.19 15.64 -21.25
C GLU A 12 0.80 15.52 -21.88
N GLY A 13 -0.17 15.05 -21.11
CA GLY A 13 -1.54 14.84 -21.60
C GLY A 13 -2.31 13.88 -20.70
N TRP A 14 -3.58 14.18 -20.46
CA TRP A 14 -4.44 13.30 -19.66
C TRP A 14 -4.72 11.96 -20.38
N GLN A 15 -4.69 11.95 -21.72
CA GLN A 15 -4.87 10.72 -22.50
C GLN A 15 -3.72 9.73 -22.27
N ASP A 16 -2.46 10.20 -22.32
CA ASP A 16 -1.28 9.37 -22.05
C ASP A 16 -1.30 8.78 -20.64
N LYS A 17 -1.79 9.54 -19.65
CA LYS A 17 -1.98 9.07 -18.27
C LYS A 17 -2.94 7.88 -18.20
N VAL A 18 -4.08 7.98 -18.87
CA VAL A 18 -5.10 6.92 -18.86
C VAL A 18 -4.57 5.67 -19.54
N GLU A 19 -3.86 5.82 -20.66
CA GLU A 19 -3.26 4.70 -21.39
C GLU A 19 -2.20 3.98 -20.54
N VAL A 20 -1.29 4.72 -19.91
CA VAL A 20 -0.23 4.16 -19.06
C VAL A 20 -0.79 3.41 -17.86
N LEU A 21 -1.80 3.97 -17.18
CA LEU A 21 -2.44 3.30 -16.05
C LEU A 21 -3.22 2.06 -16.50
N SER A 22 -3.89 2.14 -17.65
CA SER A 22 -4.66 1.02 -18.21
C SER A 22 -3.75 -0.12 -18.74
N ALA A 23 -2.52 0.21 -19.12
CA ALA A 23 -1.50 -0.76 -19.52
C ALA A 23 -0.88 -1.52 -18.33
N GLY A 24 -1.30 -1.25 -17.09
CA GLY A 24 -0.88 -1.96 -15.88
C GLY A 24 0.15 -1.23 -15.04
N ALA A 25 0.37 0.07 -15.24
CA ALA A 25 1.13 0.88 -14.30
C ALA A 25 0.29 1.19 -13.06
N ASP A 26 0.90 1.12 -11.88
CA ASP A 26 0.24 1.46 -10.60
C ASP A 26 0.24 2.99 -10.34
N ASP A 27 1.23 3.70 -10.90
CA ASP A 27 1.34 5.15 -10.86
C ASP A 27 2.27 5.66 -11.99
N TYR A 28 2.24 6.96 -12.26
CA TYR A 28 3.13 7.61 -13.22
C TYR A 28 3.54 9.01 -12.75
N VAL A 29 4.69 9.49 -13.21
CA VAL A 29 5.23 10.83 -12.95
C VAL A 29 5.73 11.45 -14.24
N THR A 30 5.33 12.69 -14.49
CA THR A 30 5.77 13.47 -15.64
C THR A 30 7.11 14.15 -15.34
N LYS A 31 8.02 14.20 -16.34
CA LYS A 31 9.27 14.95 -16.29
C LYS A 31 9.02 16.42 -16.67
N PRO A 32 9.70 17.39 -16.03
CA PRO A 32 10.70 17.22 -14.97
C PRO A 32 10.06 16.92 -13.60
N PHE A 33 10.74 16.13 -12.77
CA PHE A 33 10.30 15.81 -11.41
C PHE A 33 11.40 16.05 -10.39
N HIS A 34 10.99 16.21 -9.14
CA HIS A 34 11.88 16.19 -7.99
C HIS A 34 12.10 14.75 -7.50
N ILE A 35 13.31 14.45 -7.02
CA ILE A 35 13.63 13.08 -6.56
C ILE A 35 12.79 12.70 -5.35
N GLU A 36 12.44 13.67 -4.52
CA GLU A 36 11.59 13.55 -3.34
C GLU A 36 10.17 13.11 -3.72
N GLU A 37 9.64 13.59 -4.85
CA GLU A 37 8.32 13.18 -5.35
C GLU A 37 8.32 11.70 -5.76
N VAL A 38 9.34 11.29 -6.51
CA VAL A 38 9.49 9.90 -6.95
C VAL A 38 9.66 8.98 -5.74
N ALA A 39 10.48 9.36 -4.77
CA ALA A 39 10.70 8.60 -3.54
C ALA A 39 9.38 8.43 -2.74
N ALA A 40 8.61 9.50 -2.57
CA ALA A 40 7.33 9.45 -1.85
C ALA A 40 6.32 8.51 -2.54
N ARG A 41 6.25 8.53 -3.87
CA ARG A 41 5.38 7.65 -4.65
C ARG A 41 5.82 6.19 -4.59
N MET A 42 7.12 5.92 -4.71
CA MET A 42 7.67 4.58 -4.53
C MET A 42 7.32 4.02 -3.15
N GLN A 43 7.48 4.80 -2.08
CA GLN A 43 7.08 4.38 -0.74
C GLN A 43 5.58 4.08 -0.65
N ALA A 44 4.73 4.90 -1.29
CA ALA A 44 3.29 4.67 -1.32
C ALA A 44 2.90 3.39 -2.08
N LEU A 45 3.60 3.05 -3.17
CA LEU A 45 3.40 1.80 -3.91
C LEU A 45 3.84 0.58 -3.10
N LEU A 46 5.00 0.67 -2.45
CA LEU A 46 5.49 -0.40 -1.58
C LEU A 46 4.54 -0.64 -0.40
N ARG A 47 4.01 0.40 0.25
CA ARG A 47 3.00 0.25 1.32
C ARG A 47 1.74 -0.48 0.85
N ARG A 48 1.31 -0.24 -0.41
CA ARG A 48 0.12 -0.89 -1.00
C ARG A 48 0.38 -2.37 -1.32
N ASN A 49 1.55 -2.72 -1.87
CA ASN A 49 1.82 -4.10 -2.32
C ASN A 49 2.41 -5.02 -1.26
N SER A 50 3.07 -4.47 -0.25
CA SER A 50 3.71 -5.29 0.80
C SER A 50 2.74 -5.83 1.84
N GLY A 51 1.47 -5.39 1.84
CA GLY A 51 0.57 -5.70 2.95
C GLY A 51 1.20 -5.32 4.30
N LEU A 52 2.16 -4.37 4.36
CA LEU A 52 2.74 -3.83 5.60
C LEU A 52 1.72 -3.01 6.39
N ALA A 53 0.50 -2.85 5.86
CA ALA A 53 -0.71 -2.74 6.65
C ALA A 53 -1.22 -4.12 7.09
N SER A 54 -0.33 -5.01 7.53
CA SER A 54 -0.74 -6.15 8.34
C SER A 54 -1.17 -5.48 9.61
N GLN A 55 -2.46 -5.20 9.67
CA GLN A 55 -3.13 -4.66 10.84
C GLN A 55 -3.05 -5.65 12.01
N VAL A 56 -2.41 -6.81 11.79
CA VAL A 56 -2.09 -7.80 12.80
C VAL A 56 -0.80 -7.42 13.54
N ILE A 57 -0.93 -7.00 14.80
CA ILE A 57 0.16 -6.88 15.78
C ILE A 57 0.24 -8.21 16.53
N SER A 58 1.41 -8.85 16.59
CA SER A 58 1.60 -10.12 17.30
C SER A 58 2.66 -10.00 18.39
N ILE A 59 2.28 -10.33 19.62
CA ILE A 59 3.16 -10.45 20.79
C ILE A 59 2.66 -11.69 21.54
N PRO A 60 3.25 -12.89 21.33
CA PRO A 60 2.75 -14.12 21.92
C PRO A 60 2.51 -14.00 23.45
N PRO A 61 1.36 -14.45 23.97
CA PRO A 61 0.28 -15.20 23.30
C PRO A 61 -0.78 -14.34 22.59
N PHE A 62 -0.59 -13.02 22.52
CA PHE A 62 -1.57 -12.05 22.01
C PHE A 62 -1.39 -11.78 20.52
N GLN A 63 -2.51 -11.59 19.85
CA GLN A 63 -2.54 -11.10 18.48
C GLN A 63 -3.74 -10.18 18.28
N VAL A 64 -3.50 -8.98 17.77
CA VAL A 64 -4.52 -7.95 17.52
C VAL A 64 -4.62 -7.69 16.04
N ASP A 65 -5.77 -7.96 15.44
CA ASP A 65 -6.08 -7.55 14.07
C ASP A 65 -6.85 -6.21 14.10
N LEU A 66 -6.14 -5.12 13.85
CA LEU A 66 -6.69 -3.76 13.79
C LEU A 66 -7.69 -3.55 12.64
N SER A 67 -7.69 -4.41 11.61
CA SER A 67 -8.63 -4.31 10.48
C SER A 67 -9.99 -4.87 10.87
N ARG A 68 -9.99 -5.95 11.64
CA ARG A 68 -11.19 -6.62 12.15
C ARG A 68 -11.61 -6.08 13.51
N ARG A 69 -10.72 -5.32 14.18
CA ARG A 69 -10.83 -4.93 15.59
C ARG A 69 -11.01 -6.15 16.49
N GLU A 70 -10.32 -7.23 16.15
CA GLU A 70 -10.35 -8.50 16.87
C GLU A 70 -9.07 -8.65 17.67
N LEU A 71 -9.20 -9.15 18.91
CA LEU A 71 -8.09 -9.57 19.74
C LEU A 71 -8.19 -11.09 19.89
N SER A 72 -7.05 -11.76 19.83
CA SER A 72 -6.96 -13.20 20.08
C SER A 72 -5.86 -13.51 21.10
N ILE A 73 -6.08 -14.56 21.87
CA ILE A 73 -5.13 -15.12 22.84
C ILE A 73 -4.97 -16.58 22.49
N ASN A 74 -3.73 -17.05 22.25
CA ASN A 74 -3.47 -18.41 21.78
C ASN A 74 -4.30 -18.78 20.54
N GLU A 75 -4.39 -17.85 19.58
CA GLU A 75 -5.19 -17.98 18.34
C GLU A 75 -6.72 -18.11 18.56
N GLN A 76 -7.22 -17.96 19.80
CA GLN A 76 -8.64 -17.94 20.10
C GLN A 76 -9.15 -16.48 20.13
N PRO A 77 -10.12 -16.09 19.29
CA PRO A 77 -10.72 -14.76 19.32
C PRO A 77 -11.38 -14.51 20.67
N ILE A 78 -11.17 -13.33 21.22
CA ILE A 78 -11.85 -12.87 22.43
C ILE A 78 -12.74 -11.67 22.10
N GLN A 79 -13.93 -11.68 22.70
CA GLN A 79 -14.88 -10.58 22.58
C GLN A 79 -14.44 -9.49 23.55
N ALA A 80 -13.92 -8.39 23.01
CA ALA A 80 -13.54 -7.24 23.81
C ALA A 80 -14.78 -6.37 24.05
N ASP A 81 -15.15 -6.18 25.32
CA ASP A 81 -16.15 -5.20 25.69
C ASP A 81 -15.58 -3.79 25.45
N ARG A 82 -16.39 -2.88 24.89
CA ARG A 82 -16.00 -1.49 24.69
C ARG A 82 -15.75 -0.84 26.06
N ILE A 83 -14.49 -0.49 26.33
CA ILE A 83 -14.09 0.39 27.43
C ILE A 83 -14.52 1.83 27.10
#